data_AF-A0A0F9RMV8-F1
#
_entry.id   AF-A0A0F9RMV8-F1
#
_cell.length_a   1.000
_cell.length_b   1.000
_cell.length_c   1.000
_cell.angle_alpha   90.00
_cell.angle_beta   90.00
_cell.angle_gamma   90.00
#
_symmetry.space_group_name_H-M   'P 1'
#
loop_
_entity.id
_entity.type
_entity.pdbx_description
1 polymer ?
#
loop_
_entity_poly.entity_id
_entity_poly.type
_entity_poly.pdbx_seq_one_letter_code
_entity_poly.pdbx_strand_id
1 'polypeptide(L)'
;MKNHLLNSLIPKIESKSESFAHKVIKQLLYKKILENNSNIIEASLEKYFKSRRADVYFKFNSGQEIVVEIQNSPITSKEITARTKDYNTRGIYVLWIVYGEGKCVGSPKNPTHIKNLKISPAEIRLHQLYRGRVYYVNIKYGEEKITATLPFGLHFTNSDSIAPILFRKGFISFFIRNVNFTYIPNWNILFTIYNNYKIARFYDQNINRILMETLKDIAIRYNVIRNKSYLKAKKTRKFFKLVCKGLGDEYGKIFIISTLLRLINKKKLILNEGYLRKYESRLKRKMKFKITKIKL
;
A
#
# COMPACT_ATOMS: atom_id res chain seq x y z
N MET A 1 -18.47 13.71 -23.47
CA MET A 1 -19.66 12.84 -23.40
C MET A 1 -19.54 11.96 -22.16
N LYS A 2 -20.39 12.24 -21.17
CA LYS A 2 -20.39 11.70 -19.80
C LYS A 2 -21.32 10.48 -19.71
N ASN A 3 -20.97 9.53 -18.85
CA ASN A 3 -21.88 8.69 -18.06
C ASN A 3 -22.91 7.81 -18.79
N HIS A 4 -22.49 6.84 -19.60
CA HIS A 4 -23.42 5.77 -20.02
C HIS A 4 -22.91 4.31 -19.99
N LEU A 5 -21.69 4.02 -19.50
CA LEU A 5 -21.07 2.69 -19.64
C LEU A 5 -20.74 1.95 -18.32
N LEU A 6 -21.61 2.06 -17.30
CA LEU A 6 -21.49 1.28 -16.06
C LEU A 6 -22.67 0.32 -15.78
N ASN A 7 -23.69 0.27 -16.64
CA ASN A 7 -24.91 -0.53 -16.41
C ASN A 7 -24.83 -1.99 -16.91
N SER A 8 -23.68 -2.50 -17.40
CA SER A 8 -23.60 -3.86 -17.98
C SER A 8 -22.63 -4.83 -17.28
N LEU A 9 -22.16 -4.52 -16.07
CA LEU A 9 -21.20 -5.37 -15.32
C LEU A 9 -21.86 -6.41 -14.41
N ILE A 10 -23.07 -6.88 -14.73
CA ILE A 10 -23.70 -7.98 -13.99
C ILE A 10 -23.54 -9.26 -14.80
N PRO A 11 -22.56 -10.14 -14.50
CA PRO A 11 -22.60 -11.49 -15.01
C PRO A 11 -23.74 -12.24 -14.31
N LYS A 12 -24.79 -12.59 -15.07
CA LYS A 12 -25.54 -13.82 -14.81
C LYS A 12 -24.54 -14.96 -14.97
N ILE A 13 -24.14 -15.61 -13.87
CA ILE A 13 -23.74 -17.03 -13.74
C ILE A 13 -23.31 -17.22 -12.27
N GLU A 14 -24.17 -17.92 -11.53
CA GLU A 14 -23.90 -18.39 -10.16
C GLU A 14 -22.89 -19.55 -10.20
N SER A 15 -21.77 -19.37 -9.52
CA SER A 15 -20.89 -20.45 -9.10
C SER A 15 -20.76 -20.32 -7.59
N LYS A 16 -21.11 -21.38 -6.84
CA LYS A 16 -21.17 -21.39 -5.37
C LYS A 16 -19.83 -21.08 -4.67
N SER A 17 -18.70 -21.05 -5.39
CA SER A 17 -17.35 -20.97 -4.80
C SER A 17 -16.70 -19.58 -4.80
N GLU A 18 -17.12 -18.66 -5.68
CA GLU A 18 -16.49 -17.35 -5.82
C GLU A 18 -17.41 -16.24 -5.31
N SER A 19 -16.90 -15.36 -4.45
CA SER A 19 -17.73 -14.26 -3.91
C SER A 19 -18.11 -13.27 -5.00
N PHE A 20 -19.29 -12.67 -4.86
CA PHE A 20 -19.74 -11.58 -5.73
C PHE A 20 -18.69 -10.46 -5.84
N ALA A 21 -18.07 -10.10 -4.71
CA ALA A 21 -17.03 -9.08 -4.69
C ALA A 21 -15.81 -9.42 -5.55
N HIS A 22 -15.36 -10.68 -5.50
CA HIS A 22 -14.24 -11.15 -6.31
C HIS A 22 -14.58 -11.05 -7.81
N LYS A 23 -15.79 -11.48 -8.21
CA LYS A 23 -16.27 -11.38 -9.61
C LYS A 23 -16.29 -9.95 -10.13
N VAL A 24 -16.85 -9.02 -9.35
CA VAL A 24 -16.94 -7.60 -9.74
C VAL A 24 -15.56 -6.98 -9.90
N ILE A 25 -14.65 -7.21 -8.95
CA ILE A 25 -13.27 -6.70 -9.01
C ILE A 25 -12.53 -7.29 -10.21
N LYS A 26 -12.71 -8.58 -10.48
CA LYS A 26 -12.11 -9.30 -11.61
C LYS A 26 -12.51 -8.69 -12.95
N GLN A 27 -13.80 -8.48 -13.16
CA GLN A 27 -14.30 -7.85 -14.37
C GLN A 27 -13.86 -6.38 -14.50
N LEU A 28 -13.86 -5.62 -13.40
CA LEU A 28 -13.37 -4.25 -13.39
C LEU A 28 -11.92 -4.18 -13.87
N LEU A 29 -11.04 -4.98 -13.26
CA LEU A 29 -9.61 -4.99 -13.59
C LEU A 29 -9.38 -5.43 -15.03
N TYR A 30 -10.08 -6.49 -15.47
CA TYR A 30 -10.01 -6.95 -16.85
C TYR A 30 -10.34 -5.84 -17.86
N LYS A 31 -11.54 -5.25 -17.71
CA LYS A 31 -12.03 -4.20 -18.59
C LYS A 31 -11.14 -2.97 -18.57
N LYS A 32 -10.80 -2.47 -17.37
CA LYS A 32 -10.08 -1.20 -17.23
C LYS A 32 -8.63 -1.28 -17.64
N ILE A 33 -7.93 -2.39 -17.36
CA ILE A 33 -6.56 -2.55 -17.84
C ILE A 33 -6.55 -2.66 -19.36
N LEU A 34 -7.47 -3.42 -19.96
CA LEU A 34 -7.59 -3.55 -21.41
C LEU A 34 -7.88 -2.21 -22.10
N GLU A 35 -8.84 -1.44 -21.59
CA GLU A 35 -9.21 -0.11 -22.12
C GLU A 35 -8.06 0.91 -22.07
N ASN A 36 -7.13 0.78 -21.14
CA ASN A 36 -6.10 1.79 -20.88
C ASN A 36 -4.70 1.38 -21.36
N ASN A 37 -4.52 0.15 -21.87
CA ASN A 37 -3.23 -0.35 -22.32
C ASN A 37 -3.38 -0.93 -23.75
N SER A 38 -3.23 -0.06 -24.75
CA SER A 38 -3.40 -0.41 -26.18
C SER A 38 -2.36 -1.40 -26.73
N ASN A 39 -1.30 -1.67 -25.96
CA ASN A 39 -0.24 -2.61 -26.31
C ASN A 39 -0.50 -4.04 -25.83
N ILE A 40 -1.67 -4.33 -25.27
CA ILE A 40 -2.11 -5.69 -24.93
C ILE A 40 -2.55 -6.42 -26.21
N ILE A 41 -1.98 -7.60 -26.45
CA ILE A 41 -2.26 -8.45 -27.62
C ILE A 41 -3.04 -9.72 -27.27
N GLU A 42 -3.06 -10.10 -25.99
CA GLU A 42 -3.83 -11.24 -25.49
C GLU A 42 -4.38 -10.88 -24.11
N ALA A 43 -5.64 -11.21 -23.86
CA ALA A 43 -6.28 -11.00 -22.57
C ALA A 43 -7.20 -12.18 -22.25
N SER A 44 -7.26 -12.59 -20.99
CA SER A 44 -8.15 -13.67 -20.57
C SER A 44 -8.61 -13.50 -19.13
N LEU A 45 -9.87 -13.83 -18.87
CA LEU A 45 -10.36 -14.12 -17.53
C LEU A 45 -10.08 -15.58 -17.21
N GLU A 46 -9.67 -15.88 -15.99
CA GLU A 46 -9.50 -17.25 -15.49
C GLU A 46 -8.50 -18.13 -16.28
N LYS A 47 -7.33 -17.58 -16.67
CA LYS A 47 -6.35 -18.33 -17.48
C LYS A 47 -5.69 -19.47 -16.68
N TYR A 48 -5.69 -20.67 -17.26
CA TYR A 48 -5.12 -21.87 -16.64
C TYR A 48 -3.62 -22.04 -16.96
N PHE A 49 -2.83 -22.29 -15.92
CA PHE A 49 -1.39 -22.50 -15.96
C PHE A 49 -1.01 -23.81 -15.24
N LYS A 50 -1.31 -24.95 -15.85
CA LYS A 50 -1.07 -26.32 -15.33
C LYS A 50 -1.70 -26.61 -13.96
N SER A 51 -1.22 -25.99 -12.89
CA SER A 51 -1.65 -26.22 -11.50
C SER A 51 -2.40 -25.04 -10.90
N ARG A 52 -2.45 -23.90 -11.59
CA ARG A 52 -3.10 -22.69 -11.09
C ARG A 52 -3.97 -22.04 -12.14
N ARG A 53 -5.01 -21.36 -11.69
CA ARG A 53 -5.89 -20.55 -12.50
C ARG A 53 -5.77 -19.10 -12.05
N ALA A 54 -5.20 -18.25 -12.90
CA ALA A 54 -5.06 -16.83 -12.64
C ALA A 54 -6.41 -16.14 -12.81
N ASP A 55 -6.75 -15.17 -11.95
CA ASP A 55 -8.04 -14.48 -12.07
C ASP A 55 -8.14 -13.67 -13.37
N VAL A 56 -7.07 -12.95 -13.70
CA VAL A 56 -6.94 -12.18 -14.94
C VAL A 56 -5.54 -12.36 -15.52
N TYR A 57 -5.44 -12.44 -16.84
CA TYR A 57 -4.17 -12.52 -17.56
C TYR A 57 -4.12 -11.52 -18.71
N PHE A 58 -2.94 -10.97 -18.96
CA PHE A 58 -2.64 -10.17 -20.15
C PHE A 58 -1.25 -10.49 -20.70
N LYS A 59 -1.13 -10.47 -22.04
CA LYS A 59 0.13 -10.47 -22.78
C LYS A 59 0.28 -9.16 -23.53
N PHE A 60 1.45 -8.55 -23.41
CA PHE A 60 1.79 -7.30 -24.08
C PHE A 60 2.60 -7.60 -25.35
N ASN A 61 2.53 -6.71 -26.34
CA ASN A 61 3.31 -6.81 -27.59
C ASN A 61 4.84 -6.82 -27.35
N SER A 62 5.30 -6.32 -26.20
CA SER A 62 6.68 -6.40 -25.74
C SER A 62 7.12 -7.81 -25.34
N GLY A 63 6.20 -8.79 -25.33
CA GLY A 63 6.42 -10.15 -24.85
C GLY A 63 6.27 -10.30 -23.34
N GLN A 64 6.01 -9.21 -22.60
CA GLN A 64 5.77 -9.28 -21.16
C GLN A 64 4.37 -9.82 -20.86
N GLU A 65 4.28 -10.68 -19.85
CA GLU A 65 3.02 -11.28 -19.40
C GLU A 65 2.75 -10.87 -17.95
N ILE A 66 1.48 -10.58 -17.65
CA ILE A 66 1.03 -10.34 -16.27
C ILE A 66 -0.15 -11.25 -15.94
N VAL A 67 -0.19 -11.68 -14.68
CA VAL A 67 -1.39 -12.15 -14.03
C VAL A 67 -1.81 -11.17 -12.95
N VAL A 68 -3.11 -10.93 -12.85
CA VAL A 68 -3.70 -10.18 -11.74
C VAL A 68 -4.38 -11.18 -10.83
N GLU A 69 -3.93 -11.26 -9.57
CA GLU A 69 -4.51 -12.10 -8.53
C GLU A 69 -5.33 -11.22 -7.58
N ILE A 70 -6.59 -11.61 -7.38
CA ILE A 70 -7.55 -10.87 -6.56
C ILE A 70 -7.77 -11.67 -5.29
N GLN A 71 -7.51 -11.03 -4.16
CA GLN A 71 -7.65 -11.68 -2.87
C GLN A 71 -8.82 -11.11 -2.09
N ASN A 72 -9.85 -11.94 -1.88
CA ASN A 72 -10.93 -11.68 -0.94
C ASN A 72 -10.79 -12.56 0.33
N SER A 73 -10.74 -13.88 0.15
CA SER A 73 -10.71 -14.86 1.26
C SER A 73 -9.37 -14.86 2.02
N PRO A 74 -9.28 -15.42 3.24
CA PRO A 74 -8.00 -15.50 3.94
C PRO A 74 -6.91 -16.19 3.11
N ILE A 75 -5.69 -15.64 3.14
CA ILE A 75 -4.51 -16.22 2.50
C ILE A 75 -3.30 -16.07 3.44
N THR A 76 -2.38 -17.03 3.41
CA THR A 76 -1.16 -16.96 4.21
C THR A 76 -0.04 -16.25 3.45
N SER A 77 0.93 -15.69 4.18
CA SER A 77 2.15 -15.12 3.58
C SER A 77 2.95 -16.16 2.79
N LYS A 78 2.89 -17.44 3.20
CA LYS A 78 3.51 -18.57 2.48
C LYS A 78 2.83 -18.80 1.14
N GLU A 79 1.49 -18.85 1.11
CA GLU A 79 0.73 -19.05 -0.11
C GLU A 79 0.94 -17.90 -1.10
N ILE A 80 0.88 -16.64 -0.66
CA ILE A 80 1.22 -15.47 -1.53
C ILE A 80 2.59 -15.65 -2.18
N THR A 81 3.58 -16.09 -1.40
CA THR A 81 4.94 -16.30 -1.90
C THR A 81 4.99 -17.44 -2.91
N ALA A 82 4.36 -18.57 -2.61
CA ALA A 82 4.32 -19.73 -3.48
C ALA A 82 3.63 -19.42 -4.81
N ARG A 83 2.45 -18.79 -4.77
CA ARG A 83 1.72 -18.33 -5.97
C ARG A 83 2.57 -17.40 -6.82
N THR A 84 3.19 -16.40 -6.19
CA THR A 84 4.01 -15.42 -6.89
C THR A 84 5.21 -16.10 -7.57
N LYS A 85 5.89 -17.01 -6.86
CA LYS A 85 7.02 -17.77 -7.42
C LYS A 85 6.59 -18.66 -8.59
N ASP A 86 5.46 -19.36 -8.49
CA ASP A 86 4.97 -20.25 -9.56
C ASP A 86 4.82 -19.49 -10.89
N TYR A 87 4.17 -18.33 -10.88
CA TYR A 87 4.12 -17.48 -12.08
C TYR A 87 5.51 -16.96 -12.50
N ASN A 88 6.33 -16.52 -11.55
CA ASN A 88 7.66 -15.97 -11.86
C ASN A 88 8.61 -17.01 -12.48
N THR A 89 8.51 -18.29 -12.15
CA THR A 89 9.30 -19.36 -12.78
C THR A 89 9.04 -19.49 -14.28
N ARG A 90 7.87 -19.02 -14.74
CA ARG A 90 7.46 -18.97 -16.14
C ARG A 90 7.72 -17.59 -16.77
N GLY A 91 8.39 -16.71 -16.05
CA GLY A 91 8.67 -15.35 -16.48
C GLY A 91 7.51 -14.37 -16.38
N ILE A 92 6.37 -14.79 -15.83
CA ILE A 92 5.14 -14.00 -15.73
C ILE A 92 5.20 -13.09 -14.49
N TYR A 93 4.83 -11.82 -14.66
CA TYR A 93 4.75 -10.85 -13.59
C TYR A 93 3.41 -10.95 -12.85
N VAL A 94 3.40 -10.67 -11.55
CA VAL A 94 2.17 -10.75 -10.74
C VAL A 94 1.77 -9.37 -10.23
N LEU A 95 0.50 -9.00 -10.41
CA LEU A 95 -0.16 -7.86 -9.76
C LEU A 95 -1.18 -8.40 -8.75
N TRP A 96 -0.98 -8.12 -7.48
CA TRP A 96 -1.90 -8.53 -6.40
C TRP A 96 -2.84 -7.38 -6.07
N ILE A 97 -4.14 -7.65 -6.11
CA ILE A 97 -5.20 -6.72 -5.72
C ILE A 97 -5.97 -7.31 -4.54
N VAL A 98 -6.16 -6.53 -3.50
CA VAL A 98 -6.87 -6.96 -2.29
C VAL A 98 -8.25 -6.33 -2.23
N TYR A 99 -9.28 -7.10 -1.92
CA TYR A 99 -10.58 -6.50 -1.57
C TYR A 99 -10.46 -5.85 -0.19
N GLY A 100 -10.61 -4.52 -0.11
CA GLY A 100 -10.33 -3.77 1.12
C GLY A 100 -11.28 -4.07 2.28
N GLU A 101 -12.43 -4.68 2.02
CA GLU A 101 -13.38 -5.18 3.02
C GLU A 101 -13.41 -6.73 3.09
N GLY A 102 -12.46 -7.39 2.42
CA GLY A 102 -12.37 -8.84 2.36
C GLY A 102 -11.90 -9.50 3.65
N LYS A 103 -11.99 -10.83 3.70
CA LYS A 103 -11.55 -11.63 4.86
C LYS A 103 -10.02 -11.76 4.96
N CYS A 104 -9.26 -11.33 3.96
CA CYS A 104 -7.80 -11.33 3.98
C CYS A 104 -7.16 -10.12 4.67
N VAL A 105 -7.92 -9.07 4.98
CA VAL A 105 -7.40 -7.86 5.62
C VAL A 105 -7.56 -7.90 7.15
N GLY A 106 -6.69 -7.20 7.88
CA GLY A 106 -6.79 -7.11 9.35
C GLY A 106 -7.94 -6.22 9.83
N SER A 107 -8.41 -5.31 8.97
CA SER A 107 -9.57 -4.43 9.13
C SER A 107 -9.89 -3.78 7.78
N PRO A 108 -11.11 -3.22 7.59
CA PRO A 108 -11.48 -2.51 6.37
C PRO A 108 -10.45 -1.45 5.96
N LYS A 109 -10.21 -1.35 4.65
CA LYS A 109 -9.25 -0.41 4.04
C LYS A 109 -9.97 0.56 3.15
N ASN A 110 -9.63 1.84 3.25
CA ASN A 110 -10.19 2.93 2.46
C ASN A 110 -9.06 3.82 1.93
N PRO A 111 -9.29 4.62 0.87
CA PRO A 111 -8.29 5.51 0.29
C PRO A 111 -8.08 6.77 1.16
N THR A 112 -7.70 6.57 2.42
CA THR A 112 -7.49 7.63 3.41
C THR A 112 -6.30 7.32 4.31
N HIS A 113 -5.74 8.36 4.93
CA HIS A 113 -4.70 8.21 5.94
C HIS A 113 -5.33 7.83 7.28
N ILE A 114 -4.87 6.74 7.89
CA ILE A 114 -5.44 6.22 9.15
C ILE A 114 -4.30 5.76 10.06
N LYS A 115 -4.31 6.20 11.31
CA LYS A 115 -3.35 5.71 12.32
C LYS A 115 -3.80 4.41 12.94
N ASN A 116 -2.83 3.60 13.36
CA ASN A 116 -3.06 2.44 14.21
C ASN A 116 -4.07 1.43 13.66
N LEU A 117 -4.10 1.25 12.35
CA LEU A 117 -5.00 0.30 11.70
C LEU A 117 -4.46 -1.12 11.80
N LYS A 118 -5.35 -2.11 11.86
CA LYS A 118 -4.99 -3.54 11.86
C LYS A 118 -4.62 -3.99 10.44
N ILE A 119 -3.45 -4.59 10.32
CA ILE A 119 -2.88 -5.09 9.07
C ILE A 119 -2.64 -6.59 9.21
N SER A 120 -3.14 -7.40 8.30
CA SER A 120 -2.94 -8.85 8.33
C SER A 120 -1.50 -9.23 7.94
N PRO A 121 -1.03 -10.43 8.30
CA PRO A 121 0.24 -10.96 7.81
C PRO A 121 0.32 -11.06 6.28
N ALA A 122 -0.82 -11.28 5.61
CA ALA A 122 -0.91 -11.27 4.15
C ALA A 122 -0.61 -9.88 3.59
N GLU A 123 -1.25 -8.84 4.15
CA GLU A 123 -1.01 -7.45 3.77
C GLU A 123 0.45 -7.04 4.02
N ILE A 124 1.07 -7.43 5.14
CA ILE A 124 2.51 -7.18 5.38
C ILE A 124 3.39 -7.86 4.33
N ARG A 125 3.04 -9.09 3.92
CA ARG A 125 3.81 -9.79 2.89
C ARG A 125 3.73 -9.10 1.54
N LEU A 126 2.52 -8.69 1.13
CA LEU A 126 2.32 -7.89 -0.09
C LEU A 126 3.08 -6.57 0.01
N HIS A 127 2.99 -5.87 1.14
CA HIS A 127 3.73 -4.64 1.40
C HIS A 127 5.24 -4.81 1.18
N GLN A 128 5.81 -5.94 1.60
CA GLN A 128 7.22 -6.26 1.35
C GLN A 128 7.51 -6.54 -0.13
N LEU A 129 6.67 -7.32 -0.82
CA LEU A 129 6.81 -7.60 -2.26
C LEU A 129 6.80 -6.30 -3.08
N TYR A 130 5.90 -5.38 -2.75
CA TYR A 130 5.65 -4.17 -3.52
C TYR A 130 6.40 -2.93 -3.01
N ARG A 131 7.54 -3.12 -2.31
CA ARG A 131 8.40 -2.02 -1.81
C ARG A 131 7.63 -0.97 -1.00
N GLY A 132 6.77 -1.46 -0.13
CA GLY A 132 6.02 -0.67 0.82
C GLY A 132 4.61 -0.31 0.40
N ARG A 133 3.99 -1.07 -0.51
CA ARG A 133 2.67 -0.78 -1.09
C ARG A 133 1.75 -1.98 -1.03
N VAL A 134 0.46 -1.76 -0.91
CA VAL A 134 -0.56 -2.79 -1.19
C VAL A 134 -1.69 -2.12 -1.96
N TYR A 135 -2.14 -2.79 -3.02
CA TYR A 135 -3.21 -2.30 -3.87
C TYR A 135 -4.55 -2.88 -3.46
N TYR A 136 -5.54 -2.01 -3.38
CA TYR A 136 -6.89 -2.36 -2.97
C TYR A 136 -7.92 -1.89 -3.97
N VAL A 137 -9.05 -2.59 -4.00
CA VAL A 137 -10.29 -2.15 -4.62
C VAL A 137 -11.40 -2.39 -3.59
N ASN A 138 -12.35 -1.46 -3.49
CA ASN A 138 -13.56 -1.63 -2.68
C ASN A 138 -14.79 -1.67 -3.58
N ILE A 139 -15.89 -2.15 -3.03
CA ILE A 139 -17.20 -2.17 -3.68
C ILE A 139 -18.15 -1.36 -2.82
N LYS A 140 -18.87 -0.43 -3.45
CA LYS A 140 -19.92 0.37 -2.84
C LYS A 140 -21.25 -0.20 -3.28
N TYR A 141 -22.06 -0.58 -2.31
CA TYR A 141 -23.43 -1.01 -2.50
C TYR A 141 -24.32 0.21 -2.33
N GLY A 142 -24.81 0.77 -3.44
CA GLY A 142 -25.88 1.77 -3.44
C GLY A 142 -27.23 1.09 -3.66
N GLU A 143 -28.31 1.80 -3.34
CA GLU A 143 -29.69 1.29 -3.48
C GLU A 143 -30.00 0.82 -4.91
N GLU A 144 -29.49 1.53 -5.92
CA GLU A 144 -29.74 1.20 -7.34
C GLU A 144 -28.53 0.61 -8.07
N LYS A 145 -27.31 0.81 -7.56
CA LYS A 145 -26.08 0.45 -8.28
C LYS A 145 -24.97 -0.02 -7.35
N ILE A 146 -24.37 -1.13 -7.75
CA ILE A 146 -23.13 -1.63 -7.19
C ILE A 146 -21.98 -1.05 -8.03
N THR A 147 -21.05 -0.36 -7.37
CA THR A 147 -19.90 0.25 -8.06
C THR A 147 -18.60 -0.18 -7.39
N ALA A 148 -17.58 -0.48 -8.17
CA ALA A 148 -16.24 -0.68 -7.64
C ALA A 148 -15.46 0.63 -7.63
N THR A 149 -14.63 0.85 -6.62
CA THR A 149 -13.71 1.99 -6.59
C THR A 149 -12.62 1.80 -7.64
N LEU A 150 -11.98 2.90 -8.05
CA LEU A 150 -10.67 2.78 -8.68
C LEU A 150 -9.70 2.08 -7.71
N PRO A 151 -8.70 1.35 -8.23
CA PRO A 151 -7.62 0.84 -7.40
C PRO A 151 -6.96 1.97 -6.62
N PHE A 152 -6.56 1.68 -5.39
CA PHE A 152 -5.80 2.61 -4.56
C PHE A 152 -4.62 1.92 -3.89
N GLY A 153 -3.52 2.67 -3.73
CA GLY A 153 -2.32 2.20 -3.05
C GLY A 153 -2.32 2.66 -1.60
N LEU A 154 -2.05 1.73 -0.69
CA LEU A 154 -1.76 2.05 0.71
C LEU A 154 -0.32 1.68 1.06
N HIS A 155 0.32 2.58 1.79
CA HIS A 155 1.64 2.38 2.38
C HIS A 155 1.50 2.19 3.90
N PHE A 156 2.29 1.28 4.47
CA PHE A 156 2.29 1.03 5.90
C PHE A 156 3.55 1.52 6.57
N THR A 157 3.37 2.35 7.59
CA THR A 157 4.46 2.86 8.41
C THR A 157 4.25 2.46 9.87
N ASN A 158 5.30 2.52 10.67
CA ASN A 158 5.21 2.17 12.08
C ASN A 158 4.26 3.13 12.80
N SER A 159 3.42 2.57 13.67
CA SER A 159 2.60 3.36 14.59
C SER A 159 3.46 4.24 15.49
N ASP A 160 2.94 5.40 15.88
CA ASP A 160 3.60 6.29 16.85
C ASP A 160 3.44 5.84 18.30
N SER A 161 2.52 4.90 18.54
CA SER A 161 2.03 4.55 19.87
C SER A 161 2.05 3.07 20.16
N ILE A 162 2.16 2.22 19.14
CA ILE A 162 2.03 0.77 19.26
C ILE A 162 3.22 0.10 18.58
N ALA A 163 3.85 -0.84 19.27
CA ALA A 163 5.04 -1.50 18.76
C ALA A 163 4.72 -2.32 17.50
N PRO A 164 5.69 -2.47 16.58
CA PRO A 164 5.46 -3.10 15.30
C PRO A 164 5.45 -4.64 15.34
N ILE A 165 4.94 -5.23 16.42
CA ILE A 165 4.89 -6.69 16.66
C ILE A 165 3.60 -7.33 16.10
N LEU A 166 3.61 -8.66 16.02
CA LEU A 166 2.43 -9.45 15.70
C LEU A 166 1.58 -9.65 16.96
N PHE A 167 0.34 -9.18 16.91
CA PHE A 167 -0.69 -9.43 17.91
C PHE A 167 -1.49 -10.68 17.52
N ARG A 168 -1.99 -11.40 18.53
CA ARG A 168 -2.91 -12.54 18.36
C ARG A 168 -4.13 -12.31 19.23
N LYS A 169 -5.33 -12.45 18.65
CA LYS A 169 -6.61 -12.43 19.37
C LYS A 169 -7.46 -13.57 18.84
N GLY A 170 -7.63 -14.63 19.64
CA GLY A 170 -8.16 -15.91 19.18
C GLY A 170 -7.35 -16.46 18.00
N PHE A 171 -8.03 -16.89 16.95
CA PHE A 171 -7.41 -17.41 15.72
C PHE A 171 -6.88 -16.31 14.76
N ILE A 172 -7.07 -15.04 15.10
CA ILE A 172 -6.69 -13.91 14.23
C ILE A 172 -5.35 -13.36 14.67
N SER A 173 -4.42 -13.24 13.72
CA SER A 173 -3.13 -12.58 13.92
C SER A 173 -3.06 -11.29 13.09
N PHE A 174 -2.57 -10.19 13.66
CA PHE A 174 -2.49 -8.90 12.98
C PHE A 174 -1.36 -8.02 13.52
N PHE A 175 -0.93 -7.05 12.71
CA PHE A 175 -0.03 -5.98 13.09
C PHE A 175 -0.82 -4.68 13.24
N ILE A 176 -0.27 -3.73 13.99
CA ILE A 176 -0.81 -2.37 14.03
C ILE A 176 0.17 -1.42 13.32
N ARG A 177 -0.32 -0.66 12.34
CA ARG A 177 0.47 0.27 11.50
C ARG A 177 -0.29 1.56 11.27
N ASN A 178 0.44 2.61 10.94
CA ASN A 178 -0.16 3.76 10.26
C ASN A 178 -0.30 3.41 8.78
N VAL A 179 -1.38 3.88 8.18
CA VAL A 179 -1.73 3.70 6.79
C VAL A 179 -1.69 5.06 6.12
N ASN A 180 -0.94 5.15 5.02
CA ASN A 180 -0.81 6.36 4.24
C ASN A 180 -1.30 6.08 2.82
N PHE A 181 -2.31 6.82 2.38
CA PHE A 181 -2.89 6.69 1.06
C PHE A 181 -2.01 7.37 0.00
N THR A 182 -1.95 6.74 -1.17
CA THR A 182 -1.33 7.32 -2.37
C THR A 182 -2.22 7.11 -3.57
N TYR A 183 -2.32 8.16 -4.38
CA TYR A 183 -3.09 8.13 -5.62
C TYR A 183 -2.41 7.30 -6.71
N ILE A 184 -3.23 6.59 -7.47
CA ILE A 184 -2.85 5.89 -8.69
C ILE A 184 -3.30 6.77 -9.87
N PRO A 185 -2.38 7.52 -10.51
CA PRO A 185 -2.69 8.43 -11.62
C PRO A 185 -3.36 7.80 -12.83
N ASN A 186 -3.05 6.54 -13.13
CA ASN A 186 -3.57 5.87 -14.30
C ASN A 186 -3.50 4.34 -14.17
N TRP A 187 -4.09 3.66 -15.14
CA TRP A 187 -4.16 2.21 -15.24
C TRP A 187 -2.95 1.57 -15.94
N ASN A 188 -1.89 2.35 -16.22
CA ASN A 188 -0.71 1.81 -16.88
C ASN A 188 0.00 0.85 -15.92
N ILE A 189 0.58 -0.19 -16.51
CA ILE A 189 1.29 -1.23 -15.76
C ILE A 189 2.80 -0.99 -15.84
N LEU A 190 3.43 -0.96 -14.68
CA LEU A 190 4.88 -0.93 -14.52
C LEU A 190 5.38 -2.34 -14.15
N PHE A 191 6.20 -2.90 -15.02
CA PHE A 191 6.91 -4.17 -14.79
C PHE A 191 8.17 -3.92 -13.98
N THR A 192 8.33 -4.62 -12.86
CA THR A 192 9.52 -4.46 -12.02
C THR A 192 10.00 -5.78 -11.45
N ILE A 193 11.33 -5.90 -11.33
CA ILE A 193 11.98 -6.99 -10.61
C ILE A 193 12.44 -6.45 -9.28
N TYR A 194 12.03 -7.08 -8.18
CA TYR A 194 12.43 -6.69 -6.84
C TYR A 194 12.60 -7.90 -5.94
N ASN A 195 13.75 -7.99 -5.26
CA ASN A 195 14.13 -9.15 -4.43
C ASN A 195 13.91 -10.48 -5.16
N ASN A 196 14.28 -10.54 -6.44
CA ASN A 196 14.09 -11.68 -7.35
C ASN A 196 12.63 -12.07 -7.66
N TYR A 197 11.67 -11.20 -7.36
CA TYR A 197 10.27 -11.37 -7.78
C TYR A 197 9.96 -10.48 -8.98
N LYS A 198 9.34 -11.07 -10.02
CA LYS A 198 8.72 -10.35 -11.14
C LYS A 198 7.32 -9.92 -10.72
N ILE A 199 7.13 -8.62 -10.51
CA ILE A 199 5.85 -8.06 -10.05
C ILE A 199 5.43 -6.89 -10.94
N ALA A 200 4.14 -6.81 -11.21
CA ALA A 200 3.51 -5.72 -11.93
C ALA A 200 2.90 -4.73 -10.92
N ARG A 201 2.96 -3.44 -11.23
CA ARG A 201 2.47 -2.37 -10.36
C ARG A 201 1.69 -1.36 -11.17
N PHE A 202 0.80 -0.62 -10.52
CA PHE A 202 0.34 0.63 -11.10
C PHE A 202 1.44 1.69 -11.00
N TYR A 203 1.41 2.67 -11.90
CA TYR A 203 2.14 3.90 -11.67
C TYR A 203 1.50 4.62 -10.49
N ASP A 204 2.22 4.74 -9.39
CA ASP A 204 1.80 5.47 -8.19
C ASP A 204 2.97 6.32 -7.66
N GLN A 205 2.63 7.26 -6.78
CA GLN A 205 3.65 8.06 -6.11
C GLN A 205 4.14 7.36 -4.85
N ASN A 206 5.46 7.21 -4.69
CA ASN A 206 6.01 6.68 -3.45
C ASN A 206 5.76 7.68 -2.31
N ILE A 207 5.03 7.28 -1.27
CA ILE A 207 4.73 8.13 -0.11
C ILE A 207 5.99 8.74 0.53
N ASN A 208 7.12 8.03 0.49
CA ASN A 208 8.39 8.56 0.98
C ASN A 208 8.85 9.76 0.16
N ARG A 209 8.69 9.71 -1.16
CA ARG A 209 9.08 10.80 -2.05
C ARG A 209 8.18 12.01 -1.80
N ILE A 210 6.86 11.79 -1.72
CA ILE A 210 5.89 12.85 -1.40
C ILE A 210 6.29 13.55 -0.10
N LEU A 211 6.42 12.80 1.00
CA LEU A 211 6.78 13.37 2.30
C LEU A 211 8.16 14.07 2.27
N MET A 212 9.14 13.53 1.54
CA MET A 212 10.44 14.18 1.38
C MET A 212 10.33 15.54 0.71
N GLU A 213 9.58 15.67 -0.38
CA GLU A 213 9.40 16.95 -1.07
C GLU A 213 8.61 17.93 -0.19
N THR A 214 7.50 17.50 0.42
CA THR A 214 6.74 18.34 1.36
C THR A 214 7.60 18.88 2.51
N LEU A 215 8.47 18.03 3.08
CA LEU A 215 9.36 18.46 4.16
C LEU A 215 10.45 19.43 3.68
N LYS A 216 10.95 19.29 2.46
CA LYS A 216 11.88 20.28 1.87
C LYS A 216 11.18 21.62 1.66
N ASP A 217 9.95 21.63 1.15
CA ASP A 217 9.21 22.87 0.91
C ASP A 217 8.92 23.61 2.22
N ILE A 218 8.57 22.87 3.27
CA ILE A 218 8.46 23.44 4.63
C ILE A 218 9.83 23.98 5.08
N ALA A 219 10.91 23.21 4.91
CA ALA A 219 12.25 23.64 5.32
C ALA A 219 12.75 24.89 4.58
N ILE A 220 12.44 25.05 3.29
CA ILE A 220 12.73 26.26 2.50
C ILE A 220 12.02 27.46 3.11
N ARG A 221 10.70 27.35 3.34
CA ARG A 221 9.88 28.43 3.92
C ARG A 221 10.37 28.89 5.30
N TYR A 222 10.93 27.99 6.11
CA TYR A 222 11.48 28.31 7.44
C TYR A 222 13.01 28.54 7.43
N ASN A 223 13.63 28.64 6.25
CA ASN A 223 15.06 28.83 6.04
C ASN A 223 15.95 27.81 6.80
N VAL A 224 15.45 26.59 6.99
CA VAL A 224 16.16 25.51 7.70
C VAL A 224 17.36 25.00 6.91
N ILE A 225 17.35 25.16 5.59
CA ILE A 225 18.39 24.64 4.70
C ILE A 225 19.70 25.43 4.83
N ARG A 226 19.64 26.73 5.20
CA ARG A 226 20.82 27.61 5.28
C ARG A 226 21.14 28.06 6.70
N ASN A 227 20.16 28.07 7.61
CA ASN A 227 20.33 28.63 8.94
C ASN A 227 20.94 27.61 9.94
N LYS A 228 22.25 27.74 10.21
CA LYS A 228 22.99 26.91 11.17
C LYS A 228 22.43 26.91 12.60
N SER A 229 21.61 27.90 12.99
CA SER A 229 20.97 27.90 14.31
C SER A 229 20.05 26.71 14.54
N TYR A 230 19.56 26.06 13.48
CA TYR A 230 18.77 24.84 13.59
C TYR A 230 19.58 23.63 14.04
N LEU A 231 20.92 23.66 13.99
CA LEU A 231 21.77 22.66 14.66
C LEU A 231 21.61 22.69 16.19
N LYS A 232 21.04 23.75 16.77
CA LYS A 232 20.69 23.79 18.21
C LYS A 232 19.42 22.97 18.44
N ALA A 233 19.45 22.06 19.43
CA ALA A 233 18.33 21.18 19.76
C ALA A 233 17.00 21.92 20.01
N LYS A 234 17.04 23.12 20.62
CA LYS A 234 15.85 23.96 20.86
C LYS A 234 15.16 24.39 19.55
N LYS A 235 15.92 24.83 18.55
CA LYS A 235 15.41 25.25 17.24
C LYS A 235 14.90 24.05 16.43
N THR A 236 15.65 22.95 16.39
CA THR A 236 15.18 21.69 15.79
C THR A 236 13.88 21.22 16.42
N ARG A 237 13.76 21.24 17.76
CA ARG A 237 12.52 20.87 18.46
C ARG A 237 11.34 21.74 18.03
N LYS A 238 11.53 23.06 17.90
CA LYS A 238 10.48 23.98 17.46
C LYS A 238 10.03 23.66 16.03
N PHE A 239 10.98 23.47 15.11
CA PHE A 239 10.68 23.07 13.73
C PHE A 239 9.96 21.71 13.66
N PHE A 240 10.47 20.71 14.38
CA PHE A 240 9.87 19.39 14.40
C PHE A 240 8.43 19.39 14.95
N LYS A 241 8.16 20.18 16.01
CA LYS A 241 6.80 20.39 16.52
C LYS A 241 5.88 21.00 15.46
N LEU A 242 6.38 21.99 14.70
CA LEU A 242 5.65 22.63 13.62
C LEU A 242 5.29 21.62 12.52
N VAL A 243 6.27 20.84 12.06
CA VAL A 243 6.07 19.77 11.09
C VAL A 243 5.03 18.76 11.60
N CYS A 244 5.13 18.33 12.85
CA CYS A 244 4.17 17.40 13.44
C CYS A 244 2.77 17.98 13.59
N LYS A 245 2.64 19.30 13.79
CA LYS A 245 1.32 19.96 13.85
C LYS A 245 0.62 19.90 12.50
N GLY A 246 1.35 20.04 11.39
CA GLY A 246 0.77 19.99 10.03
C GLY A 246 0.63 18.58 9.46
N LEU A 247 1.62 17.70 9.67
CA LEU A 247 1.73 16.40 8.98
C LEU A 247 1.61 15.20 9.91
N GLY A 248 1.62 15.42 11.23
CA GLY A 248 1.70 14.34 12.21
C GLY A 248 0.49 13.42 12.19
N ASP A 249 -0.68 13.93 11.83
CA ASP A 249 -1.92 13.15 11.74
C ASP A 249 -2.00 12.29 10.49
N GLU A 250 -1.45 12.77 9.39
CA GLU A 250 -1.44 12.06 8.13
C GLU A 250 -0.33 10.99 8.07
N TYR A 251 0.91 11.33 8.46
CA TYR A 251 2.08 10.49 8.24
C TYR A 251 2.55 9.72 9.49
N GLY A 252 2.24 10.23 10.67
CA GLY A 252 2.81 9.76 11.91
C GLY A 252 4.22 10.30 12.18
N LYS A 253 4.50 10.57 13.45
CA LYS A 253 5.75 11.16 13.95
C LYS A 253 6.97 10.29 13.63
N ILE A 254 6.88 8.97 13.76
CA ILE A 254 8.02 8.08 13.48
C ILE A 254 8.42 8.19 12.00
N PHE A 255 7.44 8.20 11.11
CA PHE A 255 7.73 8.29 9.68
C PHE A 255 8.32 9.65 9.30
N ILE A 256 7.79 10.74 9.86
CA ILE A 256 8.35 12.09 9.72
C ILE A 256 9.79 12.14 10.20
N ILE A 257 10.09 11.62 11.41
CA ILE A 257 11.46 11.63 11.96
C ILE A 257 12.41 10.85 11.04
N SER A 258 12.02 9.65 10.62
CA SER A 258 12.85 8.83 9.72
C SER A 258 13.14 9.55 8.41
N THR A 259 12.18 10.31 7.89
CA THR A 259 12.34 11.07 6.65
C THR A 259 13.21 12.31 6.84
N LEU A 260 13.07 13.03 7.96
CA LEU A 260 13.96 14.14 8.32
C LEU A 260 15.41 13.67 8.47
N LEU A 261 15.63 12.56 9.18
CA LEU A 261 16.98 11.96 9.34
C LEU A 261 17.59 11.61 7.97
N ARG A 262 16.80 11.03 7.07
CA ARG A 262 17.25 10.75 5.69
C ARG A 262 17.61 12.02 4.92
N LEU A 263 16.86 13.11 5.08
CA LEU A 263 17.16 14.39 4.43
C LEU A 263 18.43 15.04 5.01
N ILE A 264 18.68 14.91 6.32
CA ILE A 264 19.93 15.34 6.97
C ILE A 264 21.11 14.55 6.41
N ASN A 265 21.00 13.21 6.34
CA ASN A 265 22.06 12.35 5.79
C ASN A 265 22.39 12.69 4.33
N LYS A 266 21.38 13.13 3.56
CA LYS A 266 21.56 13.61 2.17
C LYS A 266 22.06 15.06 2.07
N LYS A 267 22.43 15.69 3.19
CA LYS A 267 22.83 17.10 3.30
C LYS A 267 21.80 18.08 2.71
N LYS A 268 20.51 17.73 2.81
CA LYS A 268 19.39 18.56 2.30
C LYS A 268 18.72 19.40 3.40
N LEU A 269 19.03 19.15 4.67
CA LEU A 269 18.52 19.90 5.82
C LEU A 269 19.62 20.12 6.86
N ILE A 270 19.61 21.28 7.51
CA ILE A 270 20.46 21.58 8.66
C ILE A 270 19.59 21.47 9.92
N LEU A 271 19.62 20.31 10.56
CA LEU A 271 18.90 20.02 11.80
C LEU A 271 19.80 19.24 12.76
N ASN A 272 19.52 19.33 14.06
CA ASN A 272 20.20 18.55 15.08
C ASN A 272 19.77 17.08 14.99
N GLU A 273 20.61 16.25 14.38
CA GLU A 273 20.38 14.82 14.21
C GLU A 273 20.25 14.08 15.55
N GLY A 274 21.14 14.37 16.51
CA GLY A 274 21.16 13.74 17.82
C GLY A 274 19.85 13.93 18.60
N TYR A 275 19.24 15.11 18.50
CA TYR A 275 17.92 15.39 19.07
C TYR A 275 16.84 14.51 18.43
N LEU A 276 16.81 14.40 17.10
CA LEU A 276 15.80 13.60 16.40
C LEU A 276 15.95 12.11 16.73
N ARG A 277 17.18 11.57 16.76
CA ARG A 277 17.45 10.17 17.15
C ARG A 277 17.07 9.89 18.60
N LYS A 278 17.37 10.82 19.52
CA LYS A 278 16.94 10.72 20.93
C LYS A 278 15.42 10.72 21.06
N TYR A 279 14.73 11.55 20.28
CA TYR A 279 13.26 11.59 20.26
C TYR A 279 12.66 10.30 19.68
N GLU A 280 13.19 9.80 18.56
CA GLU A 280 12.77 8.53 17.96
C GLU A 280 12.92 7.37 18.96
N SER A 281 14.06 7.30 19.66
CA SER A 281 14.33 6.29 20.68
C SER A 281 13.34 6.36 21.84
N ARG A 282 12.95 7.57 22.27
CA ARG A 282 11.92 7.78 23.29
C ARG A 282 10.55 7.27 22.84
N LEU A 283 10.15 7.54 21.60
CA LEU A 283 8.90 6.99 21.04
C LEU A 283 8.95 5.45 21.03
N LYS A 284 10.04 4.87 20.54
CA LYS A 284 10.24 3.41 20.51
C LYS A 284 10.16 2.77 21.90
N ARG A 285 10.76 3.40 22.93
CA ARG A 285 10.65 2.94 24.33
C ARG A 285 9.21 3.01 24.83
N LYS A 286 8.49 4.12 24.60
CA LYS A 286 7.08 4.25 25.00
C LYS A 286 6.19 3.16 24.38
N MET A 287 6.46 2.76 23.14
CA MET A 287 5.74 1.67 22.49
C MET A 287 5.98 0.32 23.18
N LYS A 288 7.23 0.02 23.59
CA LYS A 288 7.55 -1.22 24.33
C LYS A 288 6.77 -1.31 25.66
N PHE A 289 6.68 -0.22 26.41
CA PHE A 289 5.90 -0.18 27.66
C PHE A 289 4.38 -0.31 27.46
N LYS A 290 3.85 0.01 26.27
CA LYS A 290 2.42 -0.18 25.98
C LYS A 290 2.09 -1.63 25.64
N ILE A 291 3.03 -2.39 25.06
CA ILE A 291 2.85 -3.83 24.81
C ILE A 291 2.52 -4.55 26.11
N THR A 292 3.29 -4.29 27.18
CA THR A 292 3.11 -4.96 28.47
C THR A 292 1.80 -4.64 29.18
N LYS A 293 1.07 -3.60 28.75
CA LYS A 293 -0.23 -3.20 29.33
C LYS A 293 -1.45 -3.64 28.52
N ILE A 294 -1.26 -4.02 27.25
CA ILE A 294 -2.35 -4.59 26.45
C ILE A 294 -2.50 -6.05 26.92
N LYS A 295 -3.44 -6.32 27.84
CA LYS A 295 -3.92 -7.68 28.07
C LYS A 295 -4.53 -8.16 26.73
N LEU A 296 -3.92 -9.18 26.14
CA LEU A 296 -4.38 -9.83 24.90
C LEU A 296 -5.68 -10.57 25.15
#